data_AF-A0A0G1GMS5-F1
#
_entry.id   AF-A0A0G1GMS5-F1
#
_cell.length_a   1.000
_cell.length_b   1.000
_cell.length_c   1.000
_cell.angle_alpha   90.00
_cell.angle_beta   90.00
_cell.angle_gamma   90.00
#
_symmetry.space_group_name_H-M   'P 1'
#
loop_
_entity.id
_entity.type
_entity.pdbx_description
1 polymer ?
#
loop_
_entity_poly.entity_id
_entity_poly.type
_entity_poly.pdbx_seq_one_letter_code
_entity_poly.pdbx_strand_id
1 'polypeptide(L)'
;METANQNDIFGDSIFGSSYLNPEYLFDKITLIRMFEIRAKEHKHLHHEIDEYARNKAEYEKRLREEVGGSKNVHWGLVLNYLFSQHKSDWKLAIIEADAMLEGLLEQMGFQGDTLGDRLKSANQENFPQLTTAWEVHTIRNKIAHEGLAFELSQHEAKRVIALYEQIFHGYGYI
;
A
#
# COMPACT_ATOMS: atom_id res chain seq x y z
N MET A 1 -90.82 18.18 -29.90
CA MET A 1 -89.85 17.83 -30.96
C MET A 1 -88.49 18.23 -30.42
N GLU A 2 -87.71 17.41 -29.70
CA GLU A 2 -87.27 16.02 -29.96
C GLU A 2 -86.74 15.90 -31.40
N THR A 3 -85.48 15.53 -31.68
CA THR A 3 -84.74 14.33 -31.20
C THR A 3 -83.19 14.47 -31.25
N ALA A 4 -82.51 13.81 -30.28
CA ALA A 4 -81.30 12.94 -30.32
C ALA A 4 -80.22 13.14 -31.42
N ASN A 5 -78.93 13.35 -31.09
CA ASN A 5 -77.87 12.39 -30.65
C ASN A 5 -77.00 11.85 -31.81
N GLN A 6 -75.69 12.15 -31.80
CA GLN A 6 -74.67 11.10 -31.82
C GLN A 6 -73.29 11.63 -31.37
N ASN A 7 -72.78 11.05 -30.28
CA ASN A 7 -71.39 11.12 -29.84
C ASN A 7 -70.45 10.64 -30.96
N ASP A 8 -69.31 11.31 -31.13
CA ASP A 8 -68.04 10.64 -31.44
C ASP A 8 -67.07 10.87 -30.29
N ILE A 9 -67.22 9.98 -29.31
CA ILE A 9 -66.12 9.49 -28.48
C ILE A 9 -65.16 8.82 -29.48
N PHE A 10 -63.86 9.12 -29.41
CA PHE A 10 -62.75 8.68 -30.29
C PHE A 10 -62.25 9.73 -31.30
N GLY A 11 -61.38 10.60 -30.80
CA GLY A 11 -60.47 11.42 -31.59
C GLY A 11 -59.17 11.63 -30.83
N ASP A 12 -58.61 10.54 -30.30
CA ASP A 12 -57.28 10.50 -29.69
C ASP A 12 -56.26 11.23 -30.58
N SER A 13 -55.62 12.26 -30.02
CA SER A 13 -54.22 12.53 -30.34
C SER A 13 -53.49 13.00 -29.11
N ILE A 14 -53.41 12.07 -28.16
CA ILE A 14 -52.23 11.89 -27.33
C ILE A 14 -51.05 11.44 -28.22
N PHE A 15 -50.64 12.27 -29.20
CA PHE A 15 -49.44 11.99 -30.01
C PHE A 15 -48.70 13.29 -30.40
N GLY A 16 -48.71 14.29 -29.53
CA GLY A 16 -47.66 15.31 -29.46
C GLY A 16 -46.53 14.87 -28.53
N SER A 17 -46.11 13.60 -28.63
CA SER A 17 -45.19 13.00 -27.68
C SER A 17 -43.76 13.32 -28.10
N SER A 18 -43.13 14.26 -27.41
CA SER A 18 -41.68 14.55 -27.47
C SER A 18 -40.79 13.33 -27.20
N TYR A 19 -41.39 12.16 -26.93
CA TYR A 19 -40.74 10.86 -26.77
C TYR A 19 -40.49 10.12 -28.09
N LEU A 20 -41.05 10.59 -29.22
CA LEU A 20 -40.83 9.98 -30.55
C LEU A 20 -39.74 10.70 -31.36
N ASN A 21 -39.04 11.68 -30.78
CA ASN A 21 -37.92 12.34 -31.44
C ASN A 21 -36.63 11.51 -31.20
N PRO A 22 -36.03 10.89 -32.24
CA PRO A 22 -34.91 9.95 -32.07
C PRO A 22 -33.68 10.55 -31.39
N GLU A 23 -33.40 11.83 -31.62
CA GLU A 23 -32.28 12.56 -31.00
C GLU A 23 -32.50 12.73 -29.48
N TYR A 24 -33.72 13.07 -29.06
CA TYR A 24 -34.07 13.23 -27.64
C TYR A 24 -34.07 11.90 -26.88
N LEU A 25 -34.48 10.82 -27.55
CA LEU A 25 -34.44 9.47 -26.99
C LEU A 25 -32.98 8.99 -26.83
N PHE A 26 -32.13 9.28 -27.82
CA PHE A 26 -30.70 8.98 -27.75
C PHE A 26 -30.01 9.73 -26.60
N ASP A 27 -30.29 11.02 -26.42
CA ASP A 27 -29.73 11.82 -25.32
C ASP A 27 -30.18 11.29 -23.94
N LYS A 28 -31.46 10.93 -23.78
CA LYS A 28 -31.96 10.33 -22.54
C LYS A 28 -31.31 8.99 -22.22
N ILE A 29 -31.19 8.10 -23.22
CA ILE A 29 -30.54 6.80 -23.05
C ILE A 29 -29.06 7.00 -22.68
N THR A 30 -28.38 7.95 -23.32
CA THR A 30 -26.98 8.28 -23.04
C THR A 30 -26.82 8.76 -21.60
N LEU A 31 -27.67 9.68 -21.13
CA LEU A 31 -27.65 10.15 -19.74
C LEU A 31 -27.88 9.01 -18.75
N ILE A 32 -28.89 8.16 -18.98
CA ILE A 32 -29.17 7.01 -18.11
C ILE A 32 -27.97 6.06 -18.06
N ARG A 33 -27.37 5.74 -19.22
CA ARG A 33 -26.15 4.90 -19.29
C ARG A 33 -24.97 5.53 -18.56
N MET A 34 -24.74 6.84 -18.69
CA MET A 34 -23.68 7.53 -17.96
C MET A 34 -23.88 7.43 -16.44
N PHE A 35 -25.11 7.60 -15.94
CA PHE A 35 -25.40 7.42 -14.52
C PHE A 35 -25.24 5.96 -14.06
N GLU A 36 -25.67 4.99 -14.85
CA GLU A 36 -25.48 3.56 -14.57
C GLU A 36 -23.99 3.18 -14.51
N ILE A 37 -23.19 3.68 -15.45
CA ILE A 37 -21.74 3.46 -15.51
C ILE A 37 -21.08 4.06 -14.28
N ARG A 38 -21.32 5.34 -13.98
CA ARG A 38 -20.76 6.00 -12.79
C ARG A 38 -21.17 5.33 -11.48
N ALA A 39 -22.42 4.88 -11.37
CA ALA A 39 -22.89 4.18 -10.18
C ALA A 39 -22.19 2.82 -10.00
N LYS A 40 -21.92 2.09 -11.10
CA LYS A 40 -21.15 0.84 -11.07
C LYS A 40 -19.69 1.10 -10.75
N GLU A 41 -19.06 2.10 -11.38
CA GLU A 41 -17.67 2.50 -11.10
C GLU A 41 -17.48 2.93 -9.65
N HIS A 42 -18.40 3.74 -9.10
CA HIS A 42 -18.32 4.18 -7.71
C HIS A 42 -18.47 3.01 -6.73
N LYS A 43 -19.38 2.07 -7.00
CA LYS A 43 -19.50 0.83 -6.21
C LYS A 43 -18.25 -0.04 -6.30
N HIS A 44 -17.68 -0.18 -7.49
CA HIS A 44 -16.44 -0.93 -7.71
C HIS A 44 -15.28 -0.29 -6.95
N LEU A 45 -15.11 1.03 -7.07
CA LEU A 45 -14.07 1.77 -6.37
C LEU A 45 -14.23 1.67 -4.84
N HIS A 46 -15.46 1.76 -4.32
CA HIS A 46 -15.70 1.53 -2.89
C HIS A 46 -15.35 0.11 -2.46
N HIS A 47 -15.70 -0.89 -3.27
CA HIS A 47 -15.31 -2.27 -2.99
C HIS A 47 -13.79 -2.45 -2.96
N GLU A 48 -13.07 -1.88 -3.93
CA GLU A 48 -11.60 -1.90 -3.99
C GLU A 48 -10.98 -1.18 -2.78
N ILE A 49 -11.52 -0.02 -2.39
CA ILE A 49 -11.06 0.73 -1.20
C ILE A 49 -11.28 -0.11 0.06
N ASP A 50 -12.45 -0.73 0.21
CA ASP A 50 -12.78 -1.58 1.36
C ASP A 50 -11.90 -2.84 1.40
N GLU A 51 -11.67 -3.46 0.23
CA GLU A 51 -10.79 -4.61 0.10
C GLU A 51 -9.35 -4.25 0.45
N TYR A 52 -8.84 -3.14 -0.08
CA TYR A 52 -7.52 -2.63 0.28
C TYR A 52 -7.40 -2.34 1.77
N ALA A 53 -8.42 -1.71 2.38
CA ALA A 53 -8.44 -1.43 3.81
C ALA A 53 -8.43 -2.71 4.65
N ARG A 54 -9.20 -3.73 4.25
CA ARG A 54 -9.19 -5.06 4.89
C ARG A 54 -7.83 -5.74 4.78
N ASN A 55 -7.27 -5.81 3.57
CA ASN A 55 -5.97 -6.44 3.32
C ASN A 55 -4.86 -5.75 4.11
N LYS A 56 -4.88 -4.42 4.16
CA LYS A 56 -3.96 -3.63 4.96
C LYS A 56 -4.11 -3.92 6.46
N ALA A 57 -5.34 -3.98 6.97
CA ALA A 57 -5.60 -4.29 8.38
C ALA A 57 -5.18 -5.72 8.74
N GLU A 58 -5.43 -6.70 7.88
CA GLU A 58 -4.96 -8.08 8.05
C GLU A 58 -3.43 -8.15 8.05
N TYR A 59 -2.77 -7.45 7.14
CA TYR A 59 -1.32 -7.37 7.10
C TYR A 59 -0.75 -6.76 8.39
N GLU A 60 -1.30 -5.63 8.84
CA GLU A 60 -0.89 -4.99 10.10
C GLU A 60 -1.15 -5.89 11.32
N LYS A 61 -2.24 -6.66 11.31
CA LYS A 61 -2.54 -7.64 12.37
C LYS A 61 -1.53 -8.79 12.37
N ARG A 62 -1.22 -9.38 11.20
CA ARG A 62 -0.21 -10.44 11.08
C ARG A 62 1.15 -9.96 11.54
N LEU A 63 1.55 -8.76 11.14
CA LEU A 63 2.81 -8.19 11.61
C LEU A 63 2.79 -8.02 13.14
N ARG A 64 1.70 -7.55 13.75
CA ARG A 64 1.60 -7.50 15.23
C ARG A 64 1.68 -8.86 15.91
N GLU A 65 1.10 -9.89 15.31
CA GLU A 65 1.20 -11.27 15.81
C GLU A 65 2.63 -11.82 15.66
N GLU A 66 3.32 -11.51 14.56
CA GLU A 66 4.73 -11.80 14.34
C GLU A 66 5.65 -11.00 15.27
N VAL A 67 5.35 -9.72 15.56
CA VAL A 67 6.06 -8.90 16.56
C VAL A 67 5.95 -9.56 17.94
N GLY A 68 4.77 -10.08 18.28
CA GLY A 68 4.55 -10.81 19.52
C GLY A 68 5.15 -12.23 19.54
N GLY A 69 5.48 -12.78 18.36
CA GLY A 69 6.05 -14.11 18.17
C GLY A 69 7.54 -14.15 17.84
N SER A 70 8.14 -13.00 17.51
CA SER A 70 9.56 -12.88 17.22
C SER A 70 10.36 -13.25 18.46
N LYS A 71 11.16 -14.31 18.38
CA LYS A 71 12.10 -14.67 19.46
C LYS A 71 13.16 -13.59 19.65
N ASN A 72 13.34 -12.71 18.67
CA ASN A 72 14.34 -11.65 18.68
C ASN A 72 13.74 -10.35 19.24
N VAL A 73 14.08 -10.04 20.49
CA VAL A 73 13.60 -8.83 21.20
C VAL A 73 13.94 -7.54 20.44
N HIS A 74 15.08 -7.50 19.74
CA HIS A 74 15.48 -6.32 18.97
C HIS A 74 14.59 -6.09 17.75
N TRP A 75 14.16 -7.16 17.08
CA TRP A 75 13.22 -7.04 15.96
C TRP A 75 11.87 -6.47 16.39
N GLY A 76 11.38 -6.88 17.57
CA GLY A 76 10.17 -6.29 18.16
C GLY A 76 10.28 -4.78 18.37
N LEU A 77 11.46 -4.28 18.77
CA LEU A 77 11.72 -2.84 18.91
C LEU A 77 11.72 -2.11 17.57
N VAL A 78 12.36 -2.69 16.54
CA VAL A 78 12.35 -2.16 15.17
C VAL A 78 10.91 -1.94 14.69
N LEU A 79 10.06 -2.95 14.86
CA LEU A 79 8.67 -2.87 14.42
C LEU A 79 7.84 -1.88 15.24
N ASN A 80 8.08 -1.77 16.55
CA ASN A 80 7.44 -0.74 17.39
C ASN A 80 7.74 0.68 16.86
N TYR A 81 8.99 0.95 16.49
CA TYR A 81 9.37 2.23 15.91
C TYR A 81 8.77 2.45 14.51
N LEU A 82 8.74 1.41 13.67
CA LEU A 82 8.18 1.49 12.32
C LEU A 82 6.69 1.84 12.30
N PHE A 83 5.93 1.30 13.25
CA PHE A 83 4.49 1.53 13.36
C PHE A 83 4.11 2.74 14.21
N SER A 84 5.09 3.49 14.72
CA SER A 84 4.83 4.75 15.40
C SER A 84 4.24 5.80 14.46
N GLN A 85 3.52 6.76 15.04
CA GLN A 85 2.99 7.93 14.34
C GLN A 85 4.06 9.03 14.15
N HIS A 86 5.21 8.91 14.82
CA HIS A 86 6.27 9.92 14.78
C HIS A 86 7.29 9.63 13.68
N LYS A 87 7.55 10.61 12.81
CA LYS A 87 8.52 10.49 11.70
C LYS A 87 9.95 10.15 12.17
N SER A 88 10.34 10.64 13.35
CA SER A 88 11.65 10.36 13.97
C SER A 88 11.85 8.87 14.22
N ASP A 89 10.79 8.17 14.61
CA ASP A 89 10.85 6.77 15.01
C ASP A 89 11.08 5.89 13.79
N TRP A 90 10.58 6.28 12.61
CA TRP A 90 10.85 5.53 11.37
C TRP A 90 12.34 5.53 11.01
N LYS A 91 13.05 6.64 11.28
CA LYS A 91 14.51 6.69 11.12
C LYS A 91 15.19 5.79 12.14
N LEU A 92 14.70 5.79 13.38
CA LEU A 92 15.21 4.94 14.45
C LEU A 92 15.02 3.45 14.13
N ALA A 93 13.88 3.05 13.56
CA ALA A 93 13.65 1.69 13.09
C ALA A 93 14.73 1.22 12.10
N ILE A 94 15.11 2.08 11.14
CA ILE A 94 16.15 1.77 10.16
C ILE A 94 17.53 1.67 10.84
N ILE A 95 17.84 2.57 11.77
CA ILE A 95 19.10 2.54 12.52
C ILE A 95 19.23 1.25 13.34
N GLU A 96 18.17 0.86 14.05
CA GLU A 96 18.15 -0.37 14.84
C GLU A 96 18.24 -1.62 13.95
N ALA A 97 17.55 -1.64 12.81
CA ALA A 97 17.66 -2.74 11.85
C ALA A 97 19.07 -2.85 11.25
N ASP A 98 19.75 -1.72 11.00
CA ASP A 98 21.12 -1.73 10.50
C ASP A 98 22.12 -2.25 11.54
N ALA A 99 21.93 -1.91 12.82
CA ALA A 99 22.71 -2.49 13.92
C ALA A 99 22.50 -4.00 14.04
N MET A 100 21.26 -4.48 13.83
CA MET A 100 20.97 -5.91 13.77
C MET A 100 21.70 -6.61 12.61
N LEU A 101 21.80 -5.97 11.44
CA LEU A 101 22.55 -6.49 10.29
C LEU A 101 24.05 -6.56 10.59
N GLU A 102 24.61 -5.57 11.28
CA GLU A 102 26.00 -5.61 11.73
C GLU A 102 26.26 -6.82 12.65
N GLY A 103 25.38 -7.05 13.63
CA GLY A 103 25.45 -8.22 14.51
C GLY A 103 25.34 -9.56 13.77
N LEU A 104 24.47 -9.65 12.76
CA LEU A 104 24.37 -10.83 11.90
C LEU A 104 25.69 -11.10 11.17
N LEU A 105 26.26 -10.09 10.50
CA LEU A 105 27.52 -10.27 9.77
C LEU A 105 28.69 -10.59 10.70
N GLU A 106 28.68 -10.06 11.93
CA GLU A 106 29.64 -10.43 12.96
C GLU A 106 29.53 -11.90 13.36
N GLN A 107 28.32 -12.41 13.58
CA GLN A 107 28.09 -13.84 13.88
C GLN A 107 28.50 -14.75 12.74
N MET A 108 28.39 -14.28 11.49
CA MET A 108 28.86 -14.99 10.29
C MET A 108 30.38 -14.91 10.10
N GLY A 109 31.10 -14.11 10.90
CA GLY A 109 32.56 -14.02 10.87
C GLY A 109 33.14 -13.03 9.84
N PHE A 110 32.32 -12.14 9.27
CA PHE A 110 32.81 -11.09 8.37
C PHE A 110 33.68 -10.07 9.11
N GLN A 111 34.80 -9.69 8.48
CA GLN A 111 35.84 -8.86 9.09
C GLN A 111 35.63 -7.37 8.76
N GLY A 112 35.87 -6.50 9.73
CA GLY A 112 35.79 -5.06 9.57
C GLY A 112 35.29 -4.36 10.84
N ASP A 113 35.68 -3.10 11.01
CA ASP A 113 35.34 -2.29 12.20
C ASP A 113 33.93 -1.70 12.12
N THR A 114 33.38 -1.61 10.91
CA THR A 114 32.04 -1.09 10.65
C THR A 114 31.25 -2.06 9.78
N LEU A 115 29.92 -1.99 9.82
CA LEU A 115 29.05 -2.71 8.89
C LEU A 115 29.49 -2.53 7.42
N GLY A 116 29.83 -1.30 7.01
CA GLY A 116 30.30 -1.02 5.66
C GLY A 116 31.58 -1.77 5.31
N ASP A 117 32.51 -1.95 6.26
CA ASP A 117 33.73 -2.72 6.03
C ASP A 117 33.45 -4.23 5.99
N ARG A 118 32.57 -4.72 6.86
CA ARG A 118 32.11 -6.12 6.83
C ARG A 118 31.43 -6.45 5.49
N LEU A 119 30.59 -5.56 4.98
CA LEU A 119 29.97 -5.71 3.65
C LEU A 119 31.00 -5.70 2.52
N LYS A 120 32.07 -4.90 2.61
CA LYS A 120 33.18 -4.94 1.62
C LYS A 120 33.95 -6.26 1.66
N SER A 121 34.03 -6.90 2.83
CA SER A 121 34.69 -8.21 2.97
C SER A 121 33.85 -9.38 2.43
N ALA A 122 32.55 -9.18 2.25
CA ALA A 122 31.61 -10.18 1.74
C ALA A 122 31.58 -10.23 0.20
N ASN A 123 31.06 -11.33 -0.35
CA ASN A 123 30.80 -11.50 -1.77
C ASN A 123 29.45 -12.22 -2.00
N GLN A 124 28.99 -12.33 -3.24
CA GLN A 124 27.68 -12.93 -3.54
C GLN A 124 27.63 -14.45 -3.27
N GLU A 125 28.78 -15.12 -3.15
CA GLU A 125 28.82 -16.56 -2.85
C GLU A 125 28.60 -16.82 -1.36
N ASN A 126 29.20 -16.02 -0.49
CA ASN A 126 29.10 -16.17 0.97
C ASN A 126 27.95 -15.37 1.60
N PHE A 127 27.45 -14.35 0.91
CA PHE A 127 26.31 -13.55 1.34
C PHE A 127 25.46 -13.15 0.11
N PRO A 128 24.55 -14.03 -0.37
CA PRO A 128 23.79 -13.81 -1.61
C PRO A 128 22.97 -12.51 -1.65
N GLN A 129 22.59 -11.98 -0.49
CA GLN A 129 21.80 -10.75 -0.35
C GLN A 129 22.66 -9.47 -0.25
N LEU A 130 23.94 -9.54 -0.62
CA LEU A 130 24.91 -8.45 -0.49
C LEU A 130 24.44 -7.14 -1.13
N THR A 131 23.85 -7.20 -2.31
CA THR A 131 23.33 -6.03 -3.01
C THR A 131 22.22 -5.34 -2.20
N THR A 132 21.29 -6.13 -1.65
CA THR A 132 20.19 -5.62 -0.82
C THR A 132 20.71 -5.03 0.49
N ALA A 133 21.70 -5.67 1.12
CA ALA A 133 22.33 -5.15 2.33
C ALA A 133 23.03 -3.80 2.09
N TRP A 134 23.72 -3.65 0.96
CA TRP A 134 24.30 -2.35 0.57
C TRP A 134 23.25 -1.27 0.34
N GLU A 135 22.11 -1.62 -0.27
CA GLU A 135 21.01 -0.68 -0.50
C GLU A 135 20.50 -0.11 0.83
N VAL A 136 20.10 -0.97 1.75
CA VAL A 136 19.54 -0.54 3.04
C VAL A 136 20.56 0.19 3.90
N HIS A 137 21.82 -0.27 3.91
CA HIS A 137 22.91 0.40 4.61
C HIS A 137 23.17 1.82 4.04
N THR A 138 23.07 2.00 2.72
CA THR A 138 23.21 3.32 2.10
C THR A 138 22.12 4.28 2.56
N ILE A 139 20.89 3.79 2.73
CA ILE A 139 19.78 4.59 3.25
C ILE A 139 20.02 4.96 4.72
N ARG A 140 20.50 4.02 5.55
CA ARG A 140 20.92 4.34 6.93
C ARG A 140 22.03 5.39 6.95
N ASN A 141 23.02 5.29 6.07
CA ASN A 141 24.10 6.28 5.99
C ASN A 141 23.58 7.66 5.63
N LYS A 142 22.63 7.77 4.69
CA LYS A 142 21.96 9.06 4.40
C LYS A 142 21.27 9.63 5.62
N ILE A 143 20.56 8.81 6.40
CA ILE A 143 19.94 9.24 7.67
C ILE A 143 20.99 9.80 8.63
N ALA A 144 22.14 9.14 8.77
CA ALA A 144 23.21 9.58 9.66
C ALA A 144 23.87 10.91 9.19
N HIS A 145 24.08 11.07 7.88
CA HIS A 145 24.72 12.26 7.31
C HIS A 145 23.79 13.48 7.25
N GLU A 146 22.53 13.29 6.86
CA GLU A 146 21.57 14.37 6.65
C GLU A 146 20.71 14.64 7.91
N GLY A 147 20.64 13.68 8.85
CA GLY A 147 19.98 13.84 10.14
C GLY A 147 18.51 14.26 10.02
N LEU A 148 18.18 15.41 10.60
CA LEU A 148 16.82 15.97 10.57
C LEU A 148 16.38 16.36 9.16
N ALA A 149 17.30 16.73 8.26
CA ALA A 149 16.99 17.18 6.91
C ALA A 149 16.56 16.05 5.97
N PHE A 150 16.89 14.79 6.29
CA PHE A 150 16.46 13.65 5.50
C PHE A 150 14.95 13.45 5.64
N GLU A 151 14.20 13.70 4.57
CA GLU A 151 12.76 13.43 4.55
C GLU A 151 12.51 11.95 4.24
N LEU A 152 12.04 11.21 5.23
CA LEU A 152 11.68 9.80 5.12
C LEU A 152 10.16 9.64 5.25
N SER A 153 9.54 9.08 4.22
CA SER A 153 8.13 8.72 4.27
C SER A 153 7.94 7.38 5.01
N GLN A 154 6.77 7.19 5.63
CA GLN A 154 6.46 5.90 6.28
C GLN A 154 6.46 4.74 5.29
N HIS A 155 6.01 4.99 4.05
CA HIS A 155 6.02 4.00 2.99
C HIS A 155 7.46 3.54 2.69
N GLU A 156 8.38 4.50 2.54
CA GLU A 156 9.78 4.20 2.29
C GLU A 156 10.42 3.48 3.49
N ALA A 157 10.12 3.90 4.72
CA ALA A 157 10.58 3.21 5.91
C ALA A 157 10.12 1.74 5.93
N LYS A 158 8.84 1.48 5.64
CA LYS A 158 8.29 0.12 5.55
C LYS A 158 8.99 -0.72 4.48
N ARG A 159 9.23 -0.14 3.31
CA ARG A 159 9.98 -0.80 2.22
C ARG A 159 11.38 -1.20 2.68
N VAL A 160 12.12 -0.28 3.31
CA VAL A 160 13.48 -0.53 3.79
C VAL A 160 13.50 -1.60 4.89
N ILE A 161 12.58 -1.54 5.85
CA ILE A 161 12.49 -2.56 6.90
C ILE A 161 12.11 -3.94 6.33
N ALA A 162 11.24 -4.01 5.31
CA ALA A 162 10.93 -5.28 4.64
C ALA A 162 12.17 -5.90 3.96
N LEU A 163 13.10 -5.08 3.45
CA LEU A 163 14.37 -5.59 2.91
C LEU A 163 15.28 -6.15 4.01
N TYR A 164 15.37 -5.50 5.17
CA TYR A 164 16.07 -6.05 6.33
C TYR A 164 15.43 -7.37 6.81
N GLU A 165 14.10 -7.42 6.88
CA GLU A 165 13.33 -8.60 7.26
C GLU A 165 13.62 -9.79 6.35
N GLN A 166 13.61 -9.58 5.03
CA GLN A 166 13.98 -10.59 4.04
C GLN A 166 15.40 -11.12 4.28
N ILE A 167 16.34 -10.25 4.64
CA ILE A 167 17.70 -10.65 4.95
C ILE A 167 17.71 -11.55 6.19
N PHE A 168 17.12 -11.07 7.29
CA PHE A 168 17.14 -11.78 8.57
C PHE A 168 16.45 -13.14 8.50
N HIS A 169 15.31 -13.26 7.82
CA HIS A 169 14.67 -14.54 7.58
C HIS A 169 15.52 -15.49 6.74
N GLY A 170 16.22 -14.97 5.73
CA GLY A 170 17.14 -15.76 4.90
C GLY A 170 18.23 -16.48 5.71
N TYR A 171 18.61 -15.92 6.87
CA TYR A 171 19.62 -16.50 7.76
C TYR A 171 19.05 -17.05 9.08
N GLY A 172 17.72 -17.07 9.25
CA GLY A 172 17.08 -17.50 10.50
C GLY A 172 17.44 -16.66 11.72
N TYR A 173 17.80 -15.40 11.50
CA TYR A 173 18.19 -14.44 12.56
C TYR A 173 16.98 -13.90 13.33
N ILE A 174 15.80 -13.96 12.69
CA ILE A 174 14.48 -13.68 13.24
C ILE A 174 13.49 -14.79 12.88
#